data_AF-A0A976L1B2-F1
#
_entry.id   AF-A0A976L1B2-F1
#
_cell.length_a   1.000
_cell.length_b   1.000
_cell.length_c   1.000
_cell.angle_alpha   90.00
_cell.angle_beta   90.00
_cell.angle_gamma   90.00
#
_symmetry.space_group_name_H-M   'P 1'
#
loop_
_entity.id
_entity.type
_entity.pdbx_description
1 polymer ?
#
loop_
_entity_poly.entity_id
_entity_poly.type
_entity_poly.pdbx_seq_one_letter_code
_entity_poly.pdbx_strand_id
1 'polypeptide(L)'
;VWAYQYNGVKTTNGGGPIIYTGINNTSSNISKEYKLYQNYPNPFNPSTTIRYSIPSVSSPRIDPLSSPRILGGDPVTLKVYDVTGREIETLVNVKQSPGTYEVTFDGGSYASGVYFYRLTSNSFSETKKMLYLK
;
A
#
# COMPACT_ATOMS: atom_id res chain seq x y z
N VAL A 1 -20.08 -5.22 48.16
CA VAL A 1 -21.29 -5.40 47.31
C VAL A 1 -21.88 -4.02 47.11
N TRP A 2 -21.66 -3.42 45.93
CA TRP A 2 -22.09 -2.04 45.66
C TRP A 2 -23.12 -2.08 44.54
N ALA A 3 -24.28 -1.49 44.81
CA ALA A 3 -25.45 -1.46 43.92
C ALA A 3 -25.40 -0.24 42.99
N TYR A 4 -25.77 -0.43 41.73
CA TYR A 4 -25.97 0.68 40.79
C TYR A 4 -27.35 1.29 41.00
N GLN A 5 -27.38 2.61 41.21
CA GLN A 5 -28.59 3.42 41.27
C GLN A 5 -28.96 3.83 39.84
N TYR A 6 -30.13 3.38 39.36
CA TYR A 6 -30.66 3.76 38.05
C TYR A 6 -31.46 5.06 38.22
N ASN A 7 -30.90 6.20 37.77
CA ASN A 7 -31.65 7.46 37.72
C ASN A 7 -32.16 7.72 36.31
N GLY A 8 -33.48 7.79 36.21
CA GLY A 8 -34.23 7.94 34.97
C GLY A 8 -33.88 9.21 34.21
N VAL A 9 -33.77 9.06 32.90
CA VAL A 9 -33.66 10.16 31.96
C VAL A 9 -35.05 10.66 31.63
N LYS A 10 -35.32 11.94 31.91
CA LYS A 10 -36.27 12.73 31.14
C LYS A 10 -35.58 14.01 30.70
N THR A 11 -35.33 14.13 29.42
CA THR A 11 -35.33 15.43 28.74
C THR A 11 -36.27 15.35 27.55
N THR A 12 -37.23 16.26 27.58
CA THR A 12 -37.95 16.78 26.42
C THR A 12 -36.92 17.47 25.53
N ASN A 13 -37.11 17.39 24.21
CA ASN A 13 -37.12 18.51 23.26
C ASN A 13 -37.17 17.92 21.84
N GLY A 14 -38.25 18.22 21.13
CA GLY A 14 -38.48 17.75 19.77
C GLY A 14 -37.56 18.42 18.74
N GLY A 15 -37.37 17.74 17.61
CA GLY A 15 -36.94 18.35 16.36
C GLY A 15 -35.79 17.64 15.65
N GLY A 16 -36.13 16.77 14.69
CA GLY A 16 -35.28 16.41 13.56
C GLY A 16 -34.54 15.07 13.68
N PRO A 17 -34.33 14.35 12.55
CA PRO A 17 -33.49 13.17 12.54
C PRO A 17 -32.08 13.57 12.96
N ILE A 18 -31.56 12.91 13.99
CA ILE A 18 -30.13 12.86 14.26
C ILE A 18 -29.45 12.25 13.04
N ILE A 19 -28.98 13.12 12.14
CA ILE A 19 -27.95 12.73 11.18
C ILE A 19 -26.73 12.43 12.05
N TYR A 20 -26.36 11.16 12.15
CA TYR A 20 -25.00 10.81 12.55
C TYR A 20 -24.09 11.42 11.49
N THR A 21 -23.69 12.68 11.66
CA THR A 21 -22.59 13.25 10.89
C THR A 21 -21.44 12.32 11.13
N GLY A 22 -21.08 11.60 10.06
CA GLY A 22 -20.01 10.62 10.08
C GLY A 22 -18.83 11.27 10.77
N ILE A 23 -18.34 10.59 11.81
CA ILE A 23 -16.99 10.83 12.27
C ILE A 23 -16.13 10.78 11.02
N ASN A 24 -15.63 11.93 10.57
CA ASN A 24 -14.51 11.97 9.66
C ASN A 24 -13.34 11.46 10.49
N ASN A 25 -13.28 10.14 10.65
CA ASN A 25 -12.07 9.45 10.99
C ASN A 25 -11.08 9.94 9.93
N THR A 26 -10.28 10.92 10.31
CA THR A 26 -9.02 11.21 9.66
C THR A 26 -8.08 10.07 10.01
N SER A 27 -8.52 8.83 9.74
CA SER A 27 -7.66 7.70 9.57
C SER A 27 -6.83 8.10 8.36
N SER A 28 -5.63 8.63 8.61
CA SER A 28 -4.54 8.48 7.67
C SER A 28 -4.67 7.06 7.13
N ASN A 29 -5.00 6.93 5.85
CA ASN A 29 -5.26 5.63 5.21
C ASN A 29 -3.91 4.93 5.06
N ILE A 30 -3.37 4.53 6.21
CA ILE A 30 -2.18 3.72 6.31
C ILE A 30 -2.62 2.35 5.83
N SER A 31 -2.04 1.92 4.72
CA SER A 31 -2.29 0.58 4.22
C SER A 31 -1.94 -0.40 5.33
N LYS A 32 -2.83 -1.35 5.60
CA LYS A 32 -2.62 -2.35 6.66
C LYS A 32 -1.68 -3.46 6.19
N GLU A 33 -1.42 -3.53 4.88
CA GLU A 33 -0.70 -4.62 4.23
C GLU A 33 0.26 -4.09 3.17
N TYR A 34 1.31 -4.88 2.88
CA TYR A 34 2.07 -4.67 1.66
C TYR A 34 1.18 -4.94 0.46
N LYS A 35 1.23 -4.05 -0.52
CA LYS A 35 0.44 -4.19 -1.73
C LYS A 35 1.16 -3.55 -2.90
N LEU A 36 1.32 -4.31 -3.97
CA LEU A 36 1.66 -3.78 -5.27
C LEU A 36 0.35 -3.54 -6.03
N TYR A 37 0.21 -2.37 -6.65
CA TYR A 37 -0.95 -2.04 -7.47
C TYR A 37 -0.65 -2.29 -8.94
N GLN A 38 -1.70 -2.47 -9.74
CA GLN A 38 -1.54 -2.51 -11.18
C GLN A 38 -1.03 -1.15 -11.68
N ASN A 39 -0.09 -1.17 -12.62
CA ASN A 39 0.44 0.04 -13.25
C ASN A 39 -0.65 0.79 -14.04
N TYR A 40 -0.60 2.12 -14.01
CA TYR A 40 -1.54 3.01 -14.72
C TYR A 40 -0.83 4.27 -15.24
N PRO A 41 -1.13 4.75 -16.46
CA PRO A 41 -2.03 4.15 -17.44
C PRO A 41 -1.41 2.94 -18.15
N ASN A 42 -2.28 2.06 -18.65
CA ASN A 42 -1.95 0.92 -19.52
C ASN A 42 -3.22 0.59 -20.33
N PRO A 43 -3.24 0.54 -21.68
CA PRO A 43 -2.18 0.76 -22.70
C PRO A 43 -2.22 2.17 -23.38
N PHE A 44 -1.20 2.50 -24.21
CA PHE A 44 -0.97 3.72 -25.04
C PHE A 44 -0.15 4.90 -24.46
N ASN A 45 0.60 4.70 -23.37
CA ASN A 45 1.58 5.69 -22.90
C ASN A 45 2.92 4.99 -22.61
N PRO A 46 4.06 5.49 -23.16
CA PRO A 46 5.37 4.92 -22.84
C PRO A 46 5.77 5.07 -21.37
N SER A 47 5.11 5.99 -20.65
CA SER A 47 5.28 6.20 -19.23
C SER A 47 4.09 5.64 -18.45
N THR A 48 4.36 4.81 -17.43
CA THR A 48 3.34 4.24 -16.55
C THR A 48 3.72 4.40 -15.08
N THR A 49 2.74 4.63 -14.23
CA THR A 49 2.95 4.78 -12.79
C THR A 49 2.68 3.45 -12.09
N ILE A 50 3.65 3.00 -11.30
CA ILE A 50 3.56 1.83 -10.44
C ILE A 50 3.38 2.32 -9.02
N ARG A 51 2.23 1.99 -8.43
CA ARG A 51 1.90 2.33 -7.04
C ARG A 51 2.13 1.12 -6.14
N TYR A 52 2.63 1.37 -4.93
CA TYR A 52 2.74 0.34 -3.89
C TYR A 52 2.53 0.93 -2.49
N SER A 53 2.17 0.08 -1.52
CA SER A 53 2.01 0.48 -0.13
C SER A 53 2.86 -0.35 0.82
N ILE A 54 3.40 0.32 1.85
CA ILE A 54 4.16 -0.24 2.95
C ILE A 54 3.34 -0.06 4.24
N PRO A 55 3.08 -1.13 5.01
CA PRO A 55 2.23 -1.04 6.18
C PRO A 55 2.94 -0.39 7.38
N SER A 56 2.17 0.31 8.23
CA SER A 56 2.68 0.96 9.45
C SER A 56 3.05 0.01 10.55
N VAL A 57 2.41 -1.15 10.56
CA VAL A 57 2.82 -2.29 11.35
C VAL A 57 3.48 -3.24 10.37
N SER A 58 4.78 -3.52 10.53
CA SER A 58 5.44 -4.58 9.76
C SER A 58 4.55 -5.81 9.90
N SER A 59 4.02 -6.35 8.79
CA SER A 59 3.17 -7.53 8.80
C SER A 59 3.78 -8.58 9.73
N PRO A 60 2.97 -9.35 10.50
CA PRO A 60 3.49 -10.31 11.46
C PRO A 60 4.56 -11.14 10.75
N ARG A 61 5.81 -11.02 11.20
CA ARG A 61 6.87 -11.87 10.69
C ARG A 61 6.41 -13.31 10.96
N ILE A 62 6.65 -14.18 9.99
CA ILE A 62 6.22 -15.59 10.03
C ILE A 62 6.75 -16.30 11.30
N ASP A 63 7.80 -15.75 11.91
CA ASP A 63 8.28 -16.11 13.23
C ASP A 63 7.81 -15.12 14.33
N PRO A 64 7.13 -15.58 15.40
CA PRO A 64 6.69 -14.74 16.51
C PRO A 64 7.84 -14.25 17.43
N LEU A 65 9.10 -14.57 17.12
CA LEU A 65 10.26 -14.24 17.96
C LEU A 65 11.02 -12.99 17.48
N SER A 66 10.80 -12.54 16.24
CA SER A 66 11.38 -11.30 15.73
C SER A 66 10.64 -10.08 16.28
N SER A 67 11.31 -9.28 17.11
CA SER A 67 10.76 -8.04 17.68
C SER A 67 10.15 -7.12 16.60
N PRO A 68 9.01 -6.46 16.87
CA PRO A 68 8.44 -5.44 15.99
C PRO A 68 9.49 -4.38 15.69
N ARG A 69 9.85 -4.20 14.42
CA ARG A 69 10.86 -3.21 14.02
C ARG A 69 10.22 -1.83 13.99
N ILE A 70 10.15 -1.15 15.12
CA ILE A 70 9.44 0.13 15.28
C ILE A 70 10.21 1.34 14.71
N LEU A 71 11.51 1.25 14.35
CA LEU A 71 12.35 2.47 14.25
C LEU A 71 13.21 2.65 12.98
N GLY A 72 12.85 2.17 11.78
CA GLY A 72 13.77 2.43 10.65
C GLY A 72 13.38 2.14 9.22
N GLY A 73 12.08 2.03 8.90
CA GLY A 73 11.58 1.81 7.53
C GLY A 73 11.99 0.46 6.92
N ASP A 74 11.17 -0.10 6.05
CA ASP A 74 11.46 -1.41 5.45
C ASP A 74 12.36 -1.28 4.23
N PRO A 75 13.31 -2.22 4.01
CA PRO A 75 14.06 -2.25 2.77
C PRO A 75 13.12 -2.60 1.62
N VAL A 76 12.91 -1.66 0.70
CA VAL A 76 12.02 -1.85 -0.45
C VAL A 76 12.83 -1.85 -1.73
N THR A 77 12.59 -2.88 -2.54
CA THR A 77 13.15 -3.02 -3.87
C THR A 77 12.02 -3.19 -4.88
N LEU A 78 12.00 -2.34 -5.91
CA LEU A 78 11.08 -2.46 -7.04
C LEU A 78 11.91 -2.56 -8.32
N LYS A 79 11.77 -3.68 -9.01
CA LYS A 79 12.55 -4.03 -10.19
C LYS A 79 11.65 -4.44 -11.34
N VAL A 80 12.08 -4.13 -12.56
CA VAL A 80 11.43 -4.52 -13.81
C VAL A 80 12.23 -5.62 -14.49
N TYR A 81 11.53 -6.59 -15.05
CA TYR A 81 12.05 -7.79 -15.70
C TYR A 81 11.38 -7.99 -17.06
N ASP A 82 12.11 -8.57 -18.01
CA ASP A 82 11.53 -9.06 -19.25
C ASP A 82 10.92 -10.46 -19.10
N VAL A 83 10.38 -11.00 -20.19
CA VAL A 83 9.79 -12.35 -20.24
C VAL A 83 10.79 -13.49 -19.98
N THR A 84 12.09 -13.22 -20.14
CA THR A 84 13.16 -14.18 -19.86
C THR A 84 13.60 -14.16 -18.40
N GLY A 85 13.09 -13.21 -17.61
CA GLY A 85 13.47 -13.00 -16.22
C GLY A 85 14.73 -12.15 -16.06
N ARG A 86 15.25 -11.55 -17.13
CA ARG A 86 16.38 -10.62 -17.06
C ARG A 86 15.91 -9.32 -16.40
N GLU A 87 16.68 -8.86 -15.42
CA GLU A 87 16.48 -7.53 -14.83
C GLU A 87 16.78 -6.44 -15.86
N ILE A 88 15.78 -5.61 -16.11
CA ILE A 88 15.85 -4.51 -17.07
C ILE A 88 16.19 -3.21 -16.34
N GLU A 89 15.53 -2.97 -15.21
CA GLU A 89 15.68 -1.71 -14.48
C GLU A 89 15.35 -1.88 -12.99
N THR A 90 16.08 -1.17 -12.13
CA THR A 90 15.74 -1.02 -10.71
C THR A 90 15.14 0.36 -10.49
N LEU A 91 13.85 0.43 -10.21
CA LEU A 91 13.12 1.68 -9.99
C LEU A 91 13.29 2.20 -8.56
N VAL A 92 13.39 1.28 -7.60
CA VAL A 92 13.49 1.60 -6.18
C VAL A 92 14.43 0.59 -5.52
N ASN A 93 15.35 1.05 -4.69
CA ASN A 93 16.19 0.22 -3.83
C ASN A 93 16.62 0.99 -2.57
N VAL A 94 15.66 1.31 -1.72
CA VAL A 94 15.88 2.16 -0.54
C VAL A 94 15.01 1.72 0.64
N LYS A 95 15.41 2.10 1.85
CA LYS A 95 14.57 1.92 3.04
C LYS A 95 13.48 2.99 3.05
N GLN A 96 12.22 2.57 3.19
CA GLN A 96 11.07 3.47 3.19
C GLN A 96 10.22 3.29 4.44
N SER A 97 9.79 4.42 5.00
CA SER A 97 8.82 4.43 6.08
C SER A 97 7.46 3.91 5.59
N PRO A 98 6.57 3.50 6.50
CA PRO A 98 5.21 3.18 6.15
C PRO A 98 4.51 4.28 5.36
N GLY A 99 3.79 3.92 4.31
CA GLY A 99 3.17 4.88 3.40
C GLY A 99 2.79 4.28 2.07
N THR A 100 2.17 5.10 1.22
CA THR A 100 1.92 4.79 -0.18
C THR A 100 2.92 5.54 -1.03
N TYR A 101 3.47 4.86 -2.03
CA TYR A 101 4.48 5.41 -2.92
C TYR A 101 4.07 5.15 -4.37
N GLU A 102 4.50 6.06 -5.23
CA GLU A 102 4.29 5.99 -6.66
C GLU A 102 5.64 6.21 -7.33
N VAL A 103 5.97 5.34 -8.29
CA VAL A 103 7.15 5.51 -9.12
C VAL A 103 6.74 5.44 -10.58
N THR A 104 7.33 6.30 -11.39
CA THR A 104 7.12 6.29 -12.82
C THR A 104 8.16 5.40 -13.48
N PHE A 105 7.70 4.49 -14.33
CA PHE A 105 8.54 3.73 -15.24
C PHE A 105 8.40 4.33 -16.63
N ASP A 106 9.51 4.78 -17.21
CA ASP A 106 9.58 5.19 -18.62
C ASP A 106 10.17 4.06 -19.45
N GLY A 107 9.33 3.41 -20.24
CA GLY A 107 9.73 2.30 -21.07
C GLY A 107 10.33 2.71 -22.42
N GLY A 108 10.50 4.00 -22.72
CA GLY A 108 10.83 4.54 -24.04
C GLY A 108 12.02 3.90 -24.77
N SER A 109 12.98 3.40 -23.98
CA SER A 109 14.21 2.76 -24.47
C SER A 109 14.10 1.24 -24.68
N TYR A 110 12.98 0.62 -24.32
CA TYR A 110 12.77 -0.82 -24.43
C TYR A 110 11.79 -1.17 -25.56
N ALA A 111 11.84 -2.42 -26.04
CA ALA A 111 10.96 -2.89 -27.11
C ALA A 111 9.51 -3.07 -26.62
N SER A 112 8.52 -2.90 -27.50
CA SER A 112 7.14 -3.27 -27.22
C SER A 112 7.07 -4.74 -26.79
N GLY A 113 6.36 -5.04 -25.69
CA GLY A 113 6.31 -6.39 -25.16
C GLY A 113 5.72 -6.48 -23.77
N VAL A 114 5.76 -7.69 -23.22
CA VAL A 114 5.32 -7.96 -21.86
C VAL A 114 6.50 -7.82 -20.92
N TYR A 115 6.28 -7.10 -19.81
CA TYR A 115 7.25 -6.92 -18.75
C TYR A 115 6.62 -7.28 -17.41
N PHE A 116 7.47 -7.62 -16.45
CA PHE A 116 7.07 -7.92 -15.09
C PHE A 116 7.76 -6.96 -14.15
N TYR A 117 7.02 -6.42 -13.17
CA TYR A 117 7.61 -5.64 -12.10
C TYR A 117 7.34 -6.33 -10.78
N ARG A 118 8.37 -6.39 -9.94
CA ARG A 118 8.36 -7.10 -8.66
C ARG A 118 8.73 -6.16 -7.55
N LEU A 119 7.84 -6.06 -6.57
CA LEU A 119 8.07 -5.40 -5.30
C LEU A 119 8.54 -6.45 -4.29
N THR A 120 9.68 -6.20 -3.66
CA THR A 120 10.24 -7.05 -2.62
C THR A 120 10.53 -6.22 -1.39
N SER A 121 10.09 -6.70 -0.23
CA SER A 121 10.33 -6.08 1.07
C SER A 121 10.29 -7.13 2.18
N ASN A 122 11.39 -7.31 2.92
CA ASN A 122 11.49 -8.34 3.95
C ASN A 122 11.03 -9.73 3.42
N SER A 123 9.95 -10.29 3.98
CA SER A 123 9.34 -11.56 3.56
C SER A 123 8.25 -11.42 2.50
N PHE A 124 7.91 -10.19 2.09
CA PHE A 124 6.92 -9.89 1.07
C PHE A 124 7.56 -9.83 -0.31
N SER A 125 6.91 -10.48 -1.28
CA SER A 125 7.26 -10.39 -2.70
C SER A 125 5.99 -10.51 -3.53
N GLU A 126 5.66 -9.46 -4.29
CA GLU A 126 4.54 -9.47 -5.23
C GLU A 126 5.04 -9.06 -6.61
N THR A 127 4.58 -9.79 -7.63
CA THR A 127 4.92 -9.52 -9.03
C THR A 127 3.65 -9.23 -9.81
N LYS A 128 3.69 -8.23 -10.67
CA LYS A 128 2.61 -7.94 -11.62
C LYS A 128 3.17 -7.80 -13.03
N LYS A 129 2.27 -8.06 -13.99
CA LYS A 129 2.53 -7.97 -15.42
C LYS A 129 2.10 -6.60 -15.93
N MET A 130 2.90 -6.01 -16.80
CA MET A 130 2.51 -4.86 -17.63
C MET A 130 2.71 -5.19 -19.12
N LEU A 131 1.89 -4.57 -19.95
CA LEU A 131 2.08 -4.54 -21.38
C LEU A 131 2.67 -3.17 -21.73
N TYR A 132 3.80 -3.16 -22.41
CA TYR A 132 4.43 -1.97 -22.91
C TYR A 132 4.30 -1.95 -24.44
N LEU A 133 3.87 -0.80 -24.98
CA LEU A 133 3.69 -0.58 -26.41
C LEU A 133 4.41 0.72 -26.78
N LYS A 134 5.28 0.64 -27.78
CA LYS A 134 5.87 1.78 -28.49
C LYS A 134 5.02 2.14 -29.69
#